data_AF-A0A9D3UV04-F1
#
_entry.id   AF-A0A9D3UV04-F1
#
_cell.length_a   1.000
_cell.length_b   1.000
_cell.length_c   1.000
_cell.angle_alpha   90.00
_cell.angle_beta   90.00
_cell.angle_gamma   90.00
#
_symmetry.space_group_name_H-M   'P 1'
#
loop_
_entity.id
_entity.type
_entity.pdbx_description
1 polymer ?
#
loop_
_entity_poly.entity_id
_entity_poly.type
_entity_poly.pdbx_seq_one_letter_code
_entity_poly.pdbx_strand_id
1 'polypeptide(L)'
;MLYIVFRFLGKLKSYCRNKHYPEGSIAEGYLAEECMTFCSRYLEDVETRLNRPSRNSGLNDPNLAETYLFQSYGEPIGKVEIAELDDRSWIQAHRYVLFHHDAIEPLCNEYKQILRSRSRSRRLPYREINKLFTKSFHEWLSQTVWSGKAVTNEVKWLSQGPNRLVKRYSAFIINGFRFYTKNRERLRRTQNCGIVVNSSITSYASARDSNPIKGNVEYYGLLTDIIELDYYGKWKVVLFRGDWANVNIARGIKSDQFGFTMVNFSRLIHTGEQLIDEPYVLSSQVKQVFYSKDPTDEGWYVVLRNSPRDLFDMGNGSRDDIVERSETLPFPGKNLNENIPSTNTQFQWVRQDVDEDMDEF
;
A
#
# COMPACT_ATOMS: atom_id res chain seq x y z
N MET A 1 -7.88 20.58 -8.99
CA MET A 1 -9.15 21.08 -9.56
C MET A 1 -9.56 20.42 -10.90
N LEU A 2 -8.65 20.21 -11.85
CA LEU A 2 -8.96 19.70 -13.20
C LEU A 2 -9.60 18.28 -13.26
N TYR A 3 -9.22 17.38 -12.34
CA TYR A 3 -9.75 16.00 -12.29
C TYR A 3 -11.26 15.94 -11.99
N ILE A 4 -11.75 16.81 -11.09
CA ILE A 4 -13.19 16.86 -10.72
C ILE A 4 -14.01 17.29 -11.94
N VAL A 5 -13.52 18.29 -12.68
CA VAL A 5 -14.15 18.79 -13.91
C VAL A 5 -14.22 17.68 -14.97
N PHE A 6 -13.11 16.97 -15.23
CA PHE A 6 -13.13 15.88 -16.22
C PHE A 6 -14.04 14.72 -15.83
N ARG A 7 -14.15 14.37 -14.55
CA ARG A 7 -15.10 13.35 -14.09
C ARG A 7 -16.54 13.80 -14.28
N PHE A 8 -16.84 15.05 -13.96
CA PHE A 8 -18.17 15.62 -14.15
C PHE A 8 -18.55 15.64 -15.63
N LEU A 9 -17.68 16.13 -16.51
CA LEU A 9 -17.90 16.10 -17.96
C LEU A 9 -18.04 14.67 -18.49
N GLY A 10 -17.25 13.72 -17.99
CA GLY A 10 -17.40 12.30 -18.32
C GLY A 10 -18.76 11.74 -17.90
N LYS A 11 -19.29 12.17 -16.75
CA LYS A 11 -20.62 11.80 -16.27
C LYS A 11 -21.71 12.40 -17.17
N LEU A 12 -21.65 13.70 -17.47
CA LEU A 12 -22.60 14.34 -18.39
C LEU A 12 -22.59 13.70 -19.78
N LYS A 13 -21.40 13.36 -20.29
CA LYS A 13 -21.26 12.63 -21.56
C LYS A 13 -22.00 11.29 -21.55
N SER A 14 -22.06 10.60 -20.40
CA SER A 14 -22.81 9.35 -20.27
C SER A 14 -24.34 9.51 -20.35
N TYR A 15 -24.85 10.73 -20.15
CA TYR A 15 -26.27 11.06 -20.29
C TYR A 15 -26.68 11.39 -21.72
N CYS A 16 -25.74 11.75 -22.60
CA CYS A 16 -26.02 12.01 -24.00
C CYS A 16 -26.37 10.73 -24.79
N ARG A 17 -27.60 10.24 -24.64
CA ARG A 17 -28.13 9.10 -25.40
C ARG A 17 -28.58 9.49 -26.80
N ASN A 18 -29.15 10.68 -26.99
CA ASN A 18 -29.48 11.22 -28.30
C ASN A 18 -28.51 12.35 -28.68
N LYS A 19 -27.72 12.14 -29.75
CA LYS A 19 -26.74 13.12 -30.23
C LYS A 19 -27.36 14.28 -31.00
N HIS A 20 -28.60 14.16 -31.48
CA HIS A 20 -29.30 15.23 -32.18
C HIS A 20 -29.81 16.30 -31.21
N TYR A 21 -30.04 15.93 -29.94
CA TYR A 21 -30.47 16.82 -28.86
C TYR A 21 -29.67 16.51 -27.58
N PRO A 22 -28.38 16.90 -27.54
CA PRO A 22 -27.49 16.53 -26.46
C PRO A 22 -27.89 17.18 -25.13
N GLU A 23 -28.36 18.43 -25.13
CA GLU A 23 -28.79 19.17 -23.94
C GLU A 23 -30.03 18.50 -23.31
N GLY A 24 -31.04 18.19 -24.12
CA GLY A 24 -32.26 17.50 -23.67
C GLY A 24 -31.95 16.11 -23.09
N SER A 25 -31.05 15.36 -23.74
CA SER A 25 -30.60 14.06 -23.23
C SER A 25 -29.87 14.17 -21.88
N ILE A 26 -29.04 15.21 -21.71
CA ILE A 26 -28.34 15.45 -20.44
C ILE A 26 -29.35 15.80 -19.34
N ALA A 27 -30.31 16.69 -19.63
CA ALA A 27 -31.32 17.12 -18.66
C ALA A 27 -32.18 15.94 -18.21
N GLU A 28 -32.64 15.10 -19.14
CA GLU A 28 -33.41 13.88 -18.84
C GLU A 28 -32.59 12.90 -17.99
N GLY A 29 -31.34 12.65 -18.37
CA GLY A 29 -30.46 11.75 -17.63
C GLY A 29 -30.14 12.24 -16.21
N TYR A 30 -29.98 13.55 -16.03
CA TYR A 30 -29.79 14.16 -14.72
C TYR A 30 -31.05 14.04 -13.86
N LEU A 31 -32.22 14.33 -14.42
CA LEU A 31 -33.51 14.19 -13.71
C LEU A 31 -33.74 12.75 -13.25
N ALA A 32 -33.49 11.77 -14.13
CA ALA A 32 -33.59 10.36 -13.78
C ALA A 32 -32.64 9.96 -12.63
N GLU A 33 -31.40 10.48 -12.63
CA GLU A 33 -30.44 10.22 -11.55
C GLU A 33 -30.89 10.82 -10.20
N GLU A 34 -31.41 12.04 -10.20
CA GLU A 34 -31.94 12.70 -8.99
C GLU A 34 -33.14 11.93 -8.43
N CYS A 35 -34.12 11.57 -9.29
CA CYS A 35 -35.27 10.77 -8.88
C CYS A 35 -34.85 9.43 -8.26
N MET A 36 -33.93 8.70 -8.91
CA MET A 36 -33.41 7.43 -8.38
C MET A 36 -32.64 7.62 -7.07
N THR A 37 -31.88 8.71 -6.94
CA THR A 37 -31.16 9.03 -5.71
C THR A 37 -32.13 9.36 -4.57
N PHE A 38 -33.22 10.07 -4.85
CA PHE A 38 -34.28 10.32 -3.88
C PHE A 38 -34.96 9.01 -3.43
N CYS A 39 -35.42 8.19 -4.39
CA CYS A 39 -36.03 6.88 -4.09
C CYS A 39 -35.10 5.98 -3.28
N SER A 40 -33.79 6.00 -3.57
CA SER A 40 -32.81 5.16 -2.86
C SER A 40 -32.75 5.40 -1.35
N ARG A 41 -33.14 6.58 -0.86
CA ARG A 41 -33.17 6.89 0.58
C ARG A 41 -34.25 6.14 1.35
N TYR A 42 -35.25 5.61 0.64
CA TYR A 42 -36.40 4.90 1.21
C TYR A 42 -36.34 3.39 0.96
N LEU A 43 -35.28 2.89 0.33
CA LEU A 43 -35.06 1.47 0.03
C LEU A 43 -33.92 0.94 0.90
N GLU A 44 -34.25 0.41 2.07
CA GLU A 44 -33.27 -0.09 3.05
C GLU A 44 -32.69 -1.46 2.65
N ASP A 45 -33.51 -2.33 2.04
CA ASP A 45 -33.14 -3.70 1.70
C ASP A 45 -32.60 -3.89 0.26
N VAL A 46 -32.40 -2.79 -0.48
CA VAL A 46 -31.93 -2.83 -1.87
C VAL A 46 -30.55 -2.18 -1.97
N GLU A 47 -29.63 -2.79 -2.71
CA GLU A 47 -28.35 -2.16 -3.02
C GLU A 47 -28.58 -0.93 -3.92
N THR A 48 -28.19 0.23 -3.41
CA THR A 48 -28.28 1.53 -4.05
C THR A 48 -26.90 2.16 -4.16
N ARG A 49 -26.79 3.27 -4.91
CA ARG A 49 -25.53 4.00 -5.03
C ARG A 49 -24.98 4.49 -3.68
N LEU A 50 -25.84 4.70 -2.69
CA LEU A 50 -25.50 5.27 -1.38
C LEU A 50 -25.07 4.21 -0.37
N ASN A 51 -25.67 3.01 -0.40
CA ASN A 51 -25.38 1.94 0.56
C ASN A 51 -24.48 0.83 0.01
N ARG A 52 -24.20 0.80 -1.32
CA ARG A 52 -23.30 -0.19 -1.91
C ARG A 52 -21.92 -0.15 -1.24
N PRO A 53 -21.34 -1.31 -0.88
CA PRO A 53 -20.00 -1.37 -0.33
C PRO A 53 -18.97 -0.74 -1.27
N SER A 54 -17.93 -0.16 -0.69
CA SER A 54 -16.80 0.38 -1.47
C SER A 54 -16.15 -0.73 -2.28
N ARG A 55 -15.59 -0.39 -3.45
CA ARG A 55 -15.12 -1.39 -4.44
C ARG A 55 -13.98 -2.27 -3.91
N ASN A 56 -13.27 -1.77 -2.90
CA ASN A 56 -12.18 -2.45 -2.21
C ASN A 56 -12.45 -2.48 -0.70
N SER A 57 -13.72 -2.61 -0.28
CA SER A 57 -14.11 -2.69 1.13
C SER A 57 -13.37 -3.80 1.89
N GLY A 58 -12.99 -4.88 1.18
CA GLY A 58 -12.28 -6.00 1.77
C GLY A 58 -13.20 -6.81 2.69
N LEU A 59 -12.60 -7.56 3.61
CA LEU A 59 -13.35 -8.37 4.56
C LEU A 59 -13.73 -7.55 5.80
N ASN A 60 -15.01 -7.64 6.19
CA ASN A 60 -15.60 -6.91 7.33
C ASN A 60 -15.98 -7.83 8.52
N ASP A 61 -15.51 -9.08 8.54
CA ASP A 61 -15.84 -10.01 9.64
C ASP A 61 -14.99 -9.70 10.89
N PRO A 62 -15.61 -9.38 12.05
CA PRO A 62 -14.90 -9.04 13.27
C PRO A 62 -14.03 -10.20 13.81
N ASN A 63 -14.35 -11.46 13.49
CA ASN A 63 -13.59 -12.62 13.95
C ASN A 63 -12.25 -12.80 13.23
N LEU A 64 -12.02 -12.06 12.14
CA LEU A 64 -10.76 -12.15 11.38
C LEU A 64 -9.57 -11.66 12.17
N ALA A 65 -9.76 -10.71 13.08
CA ALA A 65 -8.68 -10.20 13.94
C ALA A 65 -8.14 -11.27 14.91
N GLU A 66 -8.98 -12.23 15.33
CA GLU A 66 -8.57 -13.35 16.17
C GLU A 66 -7.86 -14.44 15.35
N THR A 67 -8.25 -14.58 14.07
CA THR A 67 -7.72 -15.61 13.17
C THR A 67 -6.40 -15.21 12.53
N TYR A 68 -6.22 -13.93 12.17
CA TYR A 68 -5.06 -13.44 11.44
C TYR A 68 -4.16 -12.57 12.30
N LEU A 69 -2.89 -12.95 12.43
CA LEU A 69 -1.92 -12.10 13.12
C LEU A 69 -1.65 -10.83 12.32
N PHE A 70 -1.28 -9.77 13.05
CA PHE A 70 -0.84 -8.48 12.53
C PHE A 70 -1.87 -7.78 11.62
N GLN A 71 -3.16 -8.09 11.80
CA GLN A 71 -4.24 -7.56 10.96
C GLN A 71 -3.97 -7.81 9.46
N SER A 72 -3.31 -8.93 9.14
CA SER A 72 -2.90 -9.27 7.77
C SER A 72 -4.05 -9.77 6.88
N TYR A 73 -5.26 -9.90 7.44
CA TYR A 73 -6.43 -10.38 6.73
C TYR A 73 -6.86 -9.43 5.61
N GLY A 74 -7.48 -10.00 4.58
CA GLY A 74 -7.98 -9.28 3.42
C GLY A 74 -8.64 -10.24 2.45
N GLU A 75 -9.17 -9.70 1.36
CA GLU A 75 -9.99 -10.45 0.41
C GLU A 75 -9.14 -10.90 -0.80
N PRO A 76 -8.89 -12.21 -0.99
CA PRO A 76 -8.21 -12.70 -2.17
C PRO A 76 -9.11 -12.58 -3.41
N ILE A 77 -8.53 -12.17 -4.55
CA ILE A 77 -9.27 -12.09 -5.82
C ILE A 77 -8.82 -13.20 -6.77
N GLY A 78 -9.79 -13.99 -7.22
CA GLY A 78 -9.60 -15.02 -8.25
C GLY A 78 -9.26 -16.38 -7.66
N LYS A 79 -8.64 -17.24 -8.50
CA LYS A 79 -8.33 -18.62 -8.11
C LYS A 79 -7.29 -18.63 -6.99
N VAL A 80 -7.57 -19.43 -5.96
CA VAL A 80 -6.62 -19.80 -4.91
C VAL A 80 -5.79 -20.99 -5.38
N GLU A 81 -4.48 -20.87 -5.29
CA GLU A 81 -3.55 -21.96 -5.55
C GLU A 81 -3.01 -22.49 -4.22
N ILE A 82 -2.89 -23.82 -4.08
CA ILE A 82 -2.22 -24.43 -2.93
C ILE A 82 -0.82 -24.80 -3.41
N ALA A 83 0.20 -24.32 -2.70
CA ALA A 83 1.60 -24.55 -3.05
C ALA A 83 2.40 -24.95 -1.82
N GLU A 84 3.43 -25.77 -2.02
CA GLU A 84 4.41 -26.07 -0.99
C GLU A 84 5.57 -25.07 -1.06
N LEU A 85 5.97 -24.51 0.08
CA LEU A 85 7.15 -23.66 0.17
C LEU A 85 8.43 -24.50 0.22
N ASP A 86 9.44 -24.10 -0.56
CA ASP A 86 10.79 -24.60 -0.40
C ASP A 86 11.39 -24.17 0.96
N ASP A 87 12.37 -24.92 1.46
CA ASP A 87 12.98 -24.70 2.78
C ASP A 87 13.42 -23.25 2.99
N ARG A 88 14.00 -22.64 1.94
CA ARG A 88 14.46 -21.25 2.00
C ARG A 88 13.30 -20.28 2.15
N SER A 89 12.29 -20.34 1.27
CA SER A 89 11.13 -19.46 1.35
C SER A 89 10.37 -19.64 2.66
N TRP A 90 10.29 -20.88 3.14
CA TRP A 90 9.68 -21.20 4.42
C TRP A 90 10.43 -20.51 5.57
N ILE A 91 11.76 -20.62 5.64
CA ILE A 91 12.56 -19.97 6.68
C ILE A 91 12.47 -18.44 6.58
N GLN A 92 12.53 -17.87 5.37
CA GLN A 92 12.42 -16.43 5.16
C GLN A 92 11.06 -15.89 5.64
N ALA A 93 9.96 -16.53 5.23
CA ALA A 93 8.61 -16.14 5.60
C ALA A 93 8.36 -16.31 7.10
N HIS A 94 8.74 -17.47 7.65
CA HIS A 94 8.58 -17.74 9.07
C HIS A 94 9.40 -16.79 9.95
N ARG A 95 10.65 -16.52 9.57
CA ARG A 95 11.51 -15.54 10.27
C ARG A 95 10.87 -14.17 10.31
N TYR A 96 10.28 -13.72 9.20
CA TYR A 96 9.61 -12.43 9.14
C TYR A 96 8.48 -12.36 10.17
N VAL A 97 7.64 -13.41 10.27
CA VAL A 97 6.58 -13.50 11.29
C VAL A 97 7.14 -13.46 12.70
N LEU A 98 8.18 -14.25 13.00
CA LEU A 98 8.79 -14.32 14.32
C LEU A 98 9.29 -12.94 14.78
N PHE A 99 9.94 -12.18 13.91
CA PHE A 99 10.54 -10.89 14.27
C PHE A 99 9.53 -9.76 14.43
N HIS A 100 8.30 -9.95 13.95
CA HIS A 100 7.20 -8.99 14.12
C HIS A 100 6.29 -9.34 15.30
N HIS A 101 6.53 -10.47 15.99
CA HIS A 101 5.71 -10.88 17.13
C HIS A 101 6.36 -10.47 18.45
N ASP A 102 5.68 -9.63 19.23
CA ASP A 102 6.22 -9.04 20.47
C ASP A 102 6.69 -10.09 21.49
N ALA A 103 5.94 -11.19 21.64
CA ALA A 103 6.32 -12.28 22.55
C ALA A 103 7.66 -12.97 22.21
N ILE A 104 8.20 -12.77 21.00
CA ILE A 104 9.46 -13.37 20.54
C ILE A 104 10.66 -12.46 20.85
N GLU A 105 10.46 -11.16 21.09
CA GLU A 105 11.55 -10.19 21.34
C GLU A 105 12.48 -10.59 22.51
N PRO A 106 11.99 -11.05 23.68
CA PRO A 106 12.87 -11.48 24.77
C PRO A 106 13.78 -12.65 24.37
N LEU A 107 13.24 -13.60 23.57
CA LEU A 107 13.97 -14.77 23.09
C LEU A 107 15.01 -14.40 22.03
N CYS A 108 14.70 -13.41 21.18
CA CYS A 108 15.67 -12.83 20.27
C CYS A 108 16.88 -12.27 21.02
N ASN A 109 16.64 -11.52 22.10
CA ASN A 109 17.69 -10.91 22.90
C ASN A 109 18.55 -11.96 23.63
N GLU A 110 17.93 -12.98 24.21
CA GLU A 110 18.62 -14.10 24.84
C GLU A 110 19.51 -14.85 23.84
N TYR A 111 19.00 -15.18 22.66
CA TYR A 111 19.81 -15.89 21.66
C TYR A 111 20.99 -15.06 21.17
N LYS A 112 20.81 -13.75 20.97
CA LYS A 112 21.92 -12.83 20.64
C LYS A 112 22.99 -12.82 21.74
N GLN A 113 22.61 -12.92 23.01
CA GLN A 113 23.57 -13.04 24.12
C GLN A 113 24.31 -14.38 24.09
N ILE A 114 23.63 -15.49 23.79
CA ILE A 114 24.25 -16.82 23.62
C ILE A 114 25.28 -16.80 22.48
N LEU A 115 24.96 -16.19 21.34
CA LEU A 115 25.89 -16.06 20.22
C LEU A 115 27.13 -15.24 20.59
N ARG A 116 26.95 -14.18 21.39
CA ARG A 116 28.06 -13.37 21.93
C ARG A 116 28.93 -14.16 22.90
N SER A 117 28.33 -14.98 23.78
CA SER A 117 29.06 -15.72 24.83
C SER A 117 29.79 -16.97 24.32
N ARG A 118 29.28 -17.63 23.27
CA ARG A 118 29.96 -18.76 22.60
C ARG A 118 31.30 -18.36 21.97
N SER A 119 31.46 -17.08 21.65
CA SER A 119 32.63 -16.53 20.96
C SER A 119 33.75 -16.16 21.95
N ARG A 120 34.22 -17.15 22.73
CA ARG A 120 35.13 -16.93 23.87
C ARG A 120 36.53 -16.43 23.50
N SER A 121 37.01 -16.64 22.26
CA SER A 121 38.35 -16.19 21.80
C SER A 121 38.35 -14.95 20.90
N ARG A 122 37.22 -14.55 20.32
CA ARG A 122 37.12 -13.38 19.43
C ARG A 122 35.74 -12.76 19.58
N ARG A 123 35.64 -11.48 19.97
CA ARG A 123 34.37 -10.74 19.89
C ARG A 123 33.93 -10.69 18.43
N LEU A 124 32.83 -11.37 18.11
CA LEU A 124 32.28 -11.34 16.75
C LEU A 124 31.76 -9.93 16.43
N PRO A 125 32.04 -9.39 15.24
CA PRO A 125 31.43 -8.16 14.78
C PRO A 125 29.91 -8.33 14.67
N TYR A 126 29.18 -7.23 14.89
CA TYR A 126 27.71 -7.20 14.87
C TYR A 126 27.10 -7.85 13.63
N ARG A 127 27.70 -7.65 12.45
CA ARG A 127 27.26 -8.25 11.18
C ARG A 127 27.34 -9.78 11.18
N GLU A 128 28.39 -10.36 11.75
CA GLU A 128 28.52 -11.83 11.84
C GLU A 128 27.48 -12.41 12.80
N ILE A 129 27.25 -11.74 13.94
CA ILE A 129 26.21 -12.15 14.90
C ILE A 129 24.83 -12.12 14.24
N ASN A 130 24.48 -11.04 13.53
CA ASN A 130 23.20 -10.95 12.83
C ASN A 130 23.09 -12.02 11.74
N LYS A 131 24.15 -12.29 10.99
CA LYS A 131 24.14 -13.34 9.97
C LYS A 131 23.89 -14.72 10.56
N LEU A 132 24.51 -15.04 11.70
CA LEU A 132 24.25 -16.29 12.42
C LEU A 132 22.83 -16.32 12.96
N PHE A 133 22.42 -15.26 13.65
CA PHE A 133 21.07 -15.09 14.20
C PHE A 133 19.98 -15.34 13.15
N THR A 134 20.06 -14.66 12.00
CA THR A 134 19.11 -14.79 10.89
C THR A 134 19.04 -16.20 10.31
N LYS A 135 20.12 -16.98 10.40
CA LYS A 135 20.18 -18.36 9.90
C LYS A 135 19.63 -19.38 10.90
N SER A 136 20.03 -19.29 12.17
CA SER A 136 19.84 -20.38 13.14
C SER A 136 18.86 -20.09 14.27
N PHE A 137 18.26 -18.88 14.32
CA PHE A 137 17.31 -18.54 15.39
C PHE A 137 16.08 -19.46 15.42
N HIS A 138 15.50 -19.78 14.27
CA HIS A 138 14.30 -20.63 14.19
C HIS A 138 14.55 -22.05 14.75
N GLU A 139 15.69 -22.65 14.42
CA GLU A 139 16.12 -23.95 14.94
C GLU A 139 16.34 -23.89 16.46
N TRP A 140 17.06 -22.86 16.93
CA TRP A 140 17.29 -22.67 18.36
C TRP A 140 15.99 -22.47 19.12
N LEU A 141 15.05 -21.68 18.59
CA LEU A 141 13.75 -21.43 19.22
C LEU A 141 12.96 -22.73 19.35
N SER A 142 12.88 -23.51 18.26
CA SER A 142 12.20 -24.81 18.25
C SER A 142 12.80 -25.77 19.29
N GLN A 143 14.14 -25.94 19.28
CA GLN A 143 14.85 -26.80 20.21
C GLN A 143 14.67 -26.38 21.67
N THR A 144 14.75 -25.08 21.94
CA THR A 144 14.66 -24.52 23.30
C THR A 144 13.26 -24.72 23.90
N VAL A 145 12.22 -24.53 23.09
CA VAL A 145 10.83 -24.79 23.51
C VAL A 145 10.60 -26.29 23.69
N TRP A 146 11.12 -27.13 22.77
CA TRP A 146 11.03 -28.59 22.87
C TRP A 146 11.72 -29.14 24.11
N SER A 147 12.85 -28.54 24.53
CA SER A 147 13.56 -28.93 25.75
C SER A 147 12.85 -28.54 27.05
N GLY A 148 11.62 -28.00 26.99
CA GLY A 148 10.78 -27.75 28.15
C GLY A 148 10.93 -26.35 28.75
N LYS A 149 11.47 -25.37 28.01
CA LYS A 149 11.50 -23.98 28.48
C LYS A 149 10.08 -23.47 28.72
N ALA A 150 9.84 -22.90 29.89
CA ALA A 150 8.56 -22.27 30.22
C ALA A 150 8.34 -21.04 29.34
N VAL A 151 7.37 -21.14 28.42
CA VAL A 151 6.96 -20.07 27.50
C VAL A 151 5.44 -20.08 27.34
N THR A 152 4.87 -18.98 26.84
CA THR A 152 3.43 -18.88 26.54
C THR A 152 3.03 -19.85 25.42
N ASN A 153 1.75 -20.20 25.34
CA ASN A 153 1.24 -21.07 24.27
C ASN A 153 1.46 -20.47 22.87
N GLU A 154 1.40 -19.15 22.77
CA GLU A 154 1.70 -18.40 21.56
C GLU A 154 3.10 -18.70 21.02
N VAL A 155 4.11 -18.61 21.89
CA VAL A 155 5.50 -18.93 21.54
C VAL A 155 5.65 -20.40 21.19
N LYS A 156 4.89 -21.30 21.83
CA LYS A 156 4.91 -22.74 21.47
C LYS A 156 4.38 -22.99 20.06
N TRP A 157 3.33 -22.29 19.63
CA TRP A 157 2.81 -22.43 18.27
C TRP A 157 3.76 -21.81 17.26
N LEU A 158 4.34 -20.65 17.57
CA LEU A 158 5.32 -20.00 16.71
C LEU A 158 6.61 -20.80 16.57
N SER A 159 7.09 -21.48 17.62
CA SER A 159 8.35 -22.24 17.58
C SER A 159 8.28 -23.50 16.70
N GLN A 160 7.08 -23.99 16.39
CA GLN A 160 6.86 -25.08 15.44
C GLN A 160 6.96 -24.63 13.98
N GLY A 161 6.75 -23.34 13.74
CA GLY A 161 6.66 -22.77 12.40
C GLY A 161 5.33 -23.07 11.68
N PRO A 162 5.08 -22.40 10.54
CA PRO A 162 3.86 -22.57 9.77
C PRO A 162 3.87 -23.89 9.00
N ASN A 163 2.68 -24.32 8.54
CA ASN A 163 2.54 -25.39 7.58
C ASN A 163 3.33 -25.06 6.30
N ARG A 164 3.98 -26.07 5.69
CA ARG A 164 4.68 -25.92 4.41
C ARG A 164 3.72 -25.70 3.25
N LEU A 165 2.50 -26.23 3.35
CA LEU A 165 1.43 -25.97 2.39
C LEU A 165 0.82 -24.61 2.69
N VAL A 166 0.93 -23.71 1.73
CA VAL A 166 0.42 -22.34 1.80
C VAL A 166 -0.60 -22.11 0.71
N LYS A 167 -1.49 -21.14 0.93
CA LYS A 167 -2.31 -20.62 -0.17
C LYS A 167 -1.58 -19.48 -0.84
N ARG A 168 -1.60 -19.48 -2.17
CA ARG A 168 -1.01 -18.44 -3.01
C ARG A 168 -2.11 -17.68 -3.74
N TYR A 169 -1.98 -16.36 -3.77
CA TYR A 169 -2.95 -15.46 -4.39
C TYR A 169 -2.30 -14.63 -5.50
N SER A 170 -3.02 -14.46 -6.61
CA SER A 170 -2.56 -13.59 -7.69
C SER A 170 -2.95 -12.12 -7.49
N ALA A 171 -3.89 -11.86 -6.57
CA ALA A 171 -4.46 -10.56 -6.27
C ALA A 171 -5.10 -10.55 -4.87
N PHE A 172 -5.05 -9.42 -4.19
CA PHE A 172 -5.51 -9.29 -2.80
C PHE A 172 -6.02 -7.88 -2.52
N ILE A 173 -7.10 -7.74 -1.74
CA ILE A 173 -7.63 -6.47 -1.26
C ILE A 173 -7.37 -6.36 0.24
N ILE A 174 -6.73 -5.27 0.65
CA ILE A 174 -6.51 -4.95 2.06
C ILE A 174 -6.44 -3.42 2.22
N ASN A 175 -6.96 -2.89 3.32
CA ASN A 175 -6.91 -1.46 3.66
C ASN A 175 -7.45 -0.53 2.56
N GLY A 176 -8.50 -0.94 1.83
CA GLY A 176 -9.07 -0.15 0.73
C GLY A 176 -8.26 -0.19 -0.58
N PHE A 177 -7.12 -0.89 -0.60
CA PHE A 177 -6.25 -1.02 -1.77
C PHE A 177 -6.40 -2.40 -2.40
N ARG A 178 -6.20 -2.43 -3.73
CA ARG A 178 -6.23 -3.66 -4.51
C ARG A 178 -4.86 -3.93 -5.10
N PHE A 179 -4.23 -4.99 -4.63
CA PHE A 179 -2.89 -5.40 -5.05
C PHE A 179 -2.96 -6.51 -6.10
N TYR A 180 -2.08 -6.43 -7.09
CA TYR A 180 -1.86 -7.49 -8.07
C TYR A 180 -0.40 -7.93 -8.04
N THR A 181 -0.17 -9.22 -8.19
CA THR A 181 1.17 -9.72 -8.51
C THR A 181 1.60 -9.17 -9.88
N LYS A 182 2.89 -8.90 -10.04
CA LYS A 182 3.53 -8.46 -11.29
C LYS A 182 3.13 -9.34 -12.48
N ASN A 183 3.05 -10.65 -12.26
CA ASN A 183 2.62 -11.61 -13.28
C ASN A 183 1.17 -11.41 -13.72
N ARG A 184 0.24 -11.20 -12.79
CA ARG A 184 -1.18 -10.93 -13.09
C ARG A 184 -1.37 -9.57 -13.77
N GLU A 185 -0.55 -8.59 -13.40
CA GLU A 185 -0.61 -7.24 -13.94
C GLU A 185 -0.12 -7.14 -15.39
N ARG A 186 0.86 -7.94 -15.80
CA ARG A 186 1.56 -7.83 -17.10
C ARG A 186 0.67 -7.61 -18.33
N LEU A 187 -0.54 -8.17 -18.34
CA LEU A 187 -1.49 -8.07 -19.47
C LEU A 187 -2.61 -7.05 -19.25
N ARG A 188 -2.53 -6.23 -18.20
CA ARG A 188 -3.56 -5.26 -17.81
C ARG A 188 -3.09 -3.84 -18.09
N ARG A 189 -4.06 -2.97 -18.38
CA ARG A 189 -3.81 -1.52 -18.54
C ARG A 189 -3.57 -0.79 -17.22
N THR A 190 -4.02 -1.37 -16.10
CA THR A 190 -3.91 -0.76 -14.76
C THR A 190 -2.74 -1.36 -14.00
N GLN A 191 -1.87 -0.52 -13.45
CA GLN A 191 -0.87 -0.92 -12.48
C GLN A 191 -1.49 -1.01 -11.08
N ASN A 192 -1.06 -1.97 -10.26
CA ASN A 192 -1.47 -2.26 -8.88
C ASN A 192 -0.42 -3.13 -8.14
N CYS A 193 0.72 -3.43 -8.76
CA CYS A 193 1.81 -4.23 -8.17
C CYS A 193 2.86 -3.39 -7.44
N GLY A 194 2.82 -2.06 -7.54
CA GLY A 194 3.75 -1.21 -6.82
C GLY A 194 3.43 -1.13 -5.33
N ILE A 195 4.44 -1.39 -4.51
CA ILE A 195 4.33 -1.45 -3.05
C ILE A 195 5.40 -0.58 -2.40
N VAL A 196 5.05 0.04 -1.29
CA VAL A 196 5.99 0.76 -0.43
C VAL A 196 5.77 0.36 1.02
N VAL A 197 6.87 0.21 1.76
CA VAL A 197 6.88 -0.07 3.20
C VAL A 197 7.73 0.98 3.89
N ASN A 198 7.23 1.50 5.00
CA ASN A 198 7.93 2.48 5.81
C ASN A 198 8.58 1.75 6.99
N SER A 199 9.90 1.84 7.10
CA SER A 199 10.67 1.28 8.21
C SER A 199 11.28 2.40 9.02
N SER A 200 11.12 2.36 10.34
CA SER A 200 11.89 3.21 11.25
C SER A 200 13.27 2.62 11.45
N ILE A 201 14.30 3.29 10.93
CA ILE A 201 15.70 2.85 11.04
C ILE A 201 16.43 3.77 12.00
N THR A 202 17.15 3.19 12.96
CA THR A 202 18.18 3.90 13.72
C THR A 202 19.45 3.97 12.89
N SER A 203 19.72 5.14 12.30
CA SER A 203 20.95 5.42 11.58
C SER A 203 22.00 5.99 12.54
N TYR A 204 23.26 5.63 12.33
CA TYR A 204 24.41 6.18 13.07
C TYR A 204 25.23 7.00 12.08
N ALA A 205 25.65 8.21 12.45
CA ALA A 205 26.44 9.06 11.55
C ALA A 205 27.84 8.46 11.30
N SER A 206 28.33 7.62 12.22
CA SER A 206 29.55 6.85 12.05
C SER A 206 29.57 5.61 12.96
N ALA A 207 30.52 4.70 12.74
CA ALA A 207 30.74 3.55 13.62
C ALA A 207 31.15 3.92 15.07
N ARG A 208 31.51 5.18 15.32
CA ARG A 208 31.89 5.71 16.65
C ARG A 208 30.77 6.53 17.30
N ASP A 209 29.65 6.73 16.60
CA ASP A 209 28.54 7.53 17.07
C ASP A 209 27.67 6.74 18.06
N SER A 210 27.45 7.32 19.24
CA SER A 210 26.61 6.75 20.30
C SER A 210 25.16 7.27 20.27
N ASN A 211 24.84 8.23 19.40
CA ASN A 211 23.54 8.89 19.33
C ASN A 211 22.81 8.52 18.02
N PRO A 212 22.06 7.41 17.98
CA PRO A 212 21.33 7.02 16.78
C PRO A 212 20.22 8.02 16.44
N ILE A 213 20.18 8.48 15.19
CA ILE A 213 19.06 9.25 14.63
C ILE A 213 18.04 8.24 14.09
N LYS A 214 16.83 8.24 14.66
CA LYS A 214 15.69 7.51 14.11
C LYS A 214 15.20 8.22 12.85
N GLY A 215 15.50 7.67 11.69
CA GLY A 215 14.99 8.12 10.39
C GLY A 215 13.95 7.14 9.86
N ASN A 216 12.88 7.64 9.28
CA ASN A 216 11.96 6.80 8.51
C ASN A 216 12.52 6.62 7.10
N VAL A 217 12.74 5.36 6.72
CA VAL A 217 13.21 5.00 5.38
C VAL A 217 12.11 4.23 4.68
N GLU A 218 11.83 4.62 3.45
CA GLU A 218 10.82 4.00 2.62
C GLU A 218 11.47 3.03 1.64
N TYR A 219 10.98 1.80 1.66
CA TYR A 219 11.41 0.74 0.76
C TYR A 219 10.37 0.58 -0.34
N TYR A 220 10.78 0.82 -1.59
CA TYR A 220 9.94 0.69 -2.76
C TYR A 220 10.16 -0.65 -3.44
N GLY A 221 9.07 -1.31 -3.84
CA GLY A 221 9.12 -2.65 -4.38
C GLY A 221 8.04 -2.96 -5.40
N LEU A 222 8.23 -4.07 -6.11
CA LEU A 222 7.23 -4.67 -6.98
C LEU A 222 6.73 -5.97 -6.36
N LEU A 223 5.42 -6.08 -6.17
CA LEU A 223 4.77 -7.27 -5.62
C LEU A 223 4.87 -8.45 -6.60
N THR A 224 5.60 -9.48 -6.23
CA THR A 224 5.83 -10.66 -7.07
C THR A 224 4.93 -11.83 -6.68
N ASP A 225 4.71 -12.04 -5.39
CA ASP A 225 3.89 -13.15 -4.88
C ASP A 225 3.11 -12.75 -3.62
N ILE A 226 2.02 -13.45 -3.35
CA ILE A 226 1.20 -13.26 -2.14
C ILE A 226 0.90 -14.64 -1.56
N ILE A 227 1.26 -14.86 -0.30
CA ILE A 227 1.08 -16.15 0.37
C ILE A 227 0.33 -15.98 1.70
N GLU A 228 -0.52 -16.94 2.03
CA GLU A 228 -1.14 -17.10 3.35
C GLU A 228 -0.53 -18.31 4.04
N LEU A 229 0.18 -18.04 5.13
CA LEU A 229 0.71 -19.02 6.06
C LEU A 229 -0.39 -19.49 7.01
N ASP A 230 -0.42 -20.77 7.33
CA ASP A 230 -1.31 -21.36 8.34
C ASP A 230 -0.48 -22.04 9.44
N TYR A 231 -0.67 -21.63 10.68
CA TYR A 231 -0.04 -22.22 11.87
C TYR A 231 -0.93 -23.32 12.44
N TYR A 232 -1.21 -24.33 11.61
CA TYR A 232 -2.03 -25.50 11.97
C TYR A 232 -3.41 -25.11 12.55
N GLY A 233 -4.06 -24.13 11.94
CA GLY A 233 -5.36 -23.63 12.37
C GLY A 233 -5.36 -22.75 13.62
N LYS A 234 -4.20 -22.44 14.21
CA LYS A 234 -4.11 -21.48 15.32
C LYS A 234 -4.21 -20.05 14.83
N TRP A 235 -3.37 -19.71 13.85
CA TRP A 235 -3.35 -18.40 13.23
C TRP A 235 -2.99 -18.47 11.77
N LYS A 236 -3.39 -17.43 11.05
CA LYS A 236 -3.01 -17.19 9.67
C LYS A 236 -2.23 -15.90 9.54
N VAL A 237 -1.32 -15.86 8.56
CA VAL A 237 -0.58 -14.63 8.24
C VAL A 237 -0.48 -14.48 6.74
N VAL A 238 -0.91 -13.33 6.22
CA VAL A 238 -0.73 -13.02 4.80
C VAL A 238 0.54 -12.19 4.62
N LEU A 239 1.44 -12.69 3.78
CA LEU A 239 2.71 -12.05 3.43
C LEU A 239 2.75 -11.70 1.95
N PHE A 240 3.31 -10.54 1.66
CA PHE A 240 3.59 -10.07 0.31
C PHE A 240 5.07 -10.24 0.04
N ARG A 241 5.41 -10.87 -1.09
CA ARG A 241 6.79 -10.99 -1.56
C ARG A 241 7.08 -9.86 -2.55
N GLY A 242 8.16 -9.12 -2.32
CA GLY A 242 8.55 -7.98 -3.14
C GLY A 242 9.93 -8.12 -3.78
N ASP A 243 10.07 -7.59 -5.00
CA ASP A 243 11.35 -7.20 -5.56
C ASP A 243 11.65 -5.76 -5.10
N TRP A 244 12.59 -5.59 -4.18
CA TRP A 244 12.84 -4.30 -3.52
C TRP A 244 13.98 -3.52 -4.18
N ALA A 245 13.75 -2.25 -4.49
CA ALA A 245 14.76 -1.35 -5.05
C ALA A 245 15.86 -1.01 -4.06
N ASN A 246 17.10 -0.89 -4.53
CA ASN A 246 18.26 -0.71 -3.67
C ASN A 246 18.38 0.70 -3.07
N VAL A 247 17.92 0.87 -1.82
CA VAL A 247 17.97 2.15 -1.08
C VAL A 247 19.41 2.53 -0.65
N ASN A 248 20.32 1.56 -0.51
CA ASN A 248 21.65 1.79 0.07
C ASN A 248 22.63 2.49 -0.90
N ILE A 249 22.24 2.67 -2.15
CA ILE A 249 23.07 3.32 -3.17
C ILE A 249 22.22 4.44 -3.77
N ALA A 250 22.80 5.63 -3.92
CA ALA A 250 22.21 6.76 -4.68
C ALA A 250 21.85 6.42 -6.16
N ARG A 251 22.09 5.17 -6.58
CA ARG A 251 21.73 4.58 -7.88
C ARG A 251 20.37 3.88 -7.89
N GLY A 252 19.79 3.55 -6.73
CA GLY A 252 18.50 2.87 -6.67
C GLY A 252 17.33 3.79 -6.31
N ILE A 253 17.60 4.87 -5.57
CA ILE A 253 16.63 5.93 -5.26
C ILE A 253 17.31 7.29 -5.39
N LYS A 254 16.62 8.24 -6.03
CA LYS A 254 17.00 9.66 -6.07
C LYS A 254 15.77 10.54 -6.07
N SER A 255 15.94 11.81 -5.75
CA SER A 255 14.92 12.83 -5.99
C SER A 255 15.27 13.60 -7.26
N ASP A 256 14.26 13.91 -8.07
CA ASP A 256 14.44 14.79 -9.21
C ASP A 256 14.48 16.28 -8.80
N GLN A 257 14.70 17.15 -9.78
CA GLN A 257 14.74 18.61 -9.59
C GLN A 257 13.40 19.22 -9.14
N PHE A 258 12.30 18.48 -9.29
CA PHE A 258 10.94 18.89 -8.91
C PHE A 258 10.50 18.28 -7.56
N GLY A 259 11.39 17.53 -6.89
CA GLY A 259 11.14 16.90 -5.60
C GLY A 259 10.43 15.54 -5.68
N PHE A 260 10.22 14.96 -6.86
CA PHE A 260 9.65 13.63 -7.00
C PHE A 260 10.67 12.54 -6.67
N THR A 261 10.24 11.54 -5.90
CA THR A 261 11.02 10.32 -5.66
C THR A 261 11.05 9.47 -6.92
N MET A 262 12.26 9.13 -7.37
CA MET A 262 12.52 8.23 -8.47
C MET A 262 13.19 6.95 -7.97
N VAL A 263 12.80 5.82 -8.55
CA VAL A 263 13.26 4.49 -8.16
C VAL A 263 13.75 3.72 -9.38
N ASN A 264 14.83 2.95 -9.20
CA ASN A 264 15.39 2.09 -10.23
C ASN A 264 15.41 0.62 -9.76
N PHE A 265 14.73 -0.25 -10.50
CA PHE A 265 14.62 -1.69 -10.20
C PHE A 265 15.69 -2.55 -10.89
N SER A 266 16.63 -1.96 -11.63
CA SER A 266 17.71 -2.69 -12.33
C SER A 266 18.66 -3.38 -11.35
N ARG A 267 18.77 -2.85 -10.13
CA ARG A 267 19.54 -3.44 -9.03
C ARG A 267 18.64 -3.52 -7.79
N LEU A 268 18.29 -4.73 -7.42
CA LEU A 268 17.50 -4.99 -6.22
C LEU A 268 18.38 -4.99 -4.97
N ILE A 269 17.79 -4.81 -3.78
CA ILE A 269 18.50 -4.95 -2.48
C ILE A 269 19.07 -6.35 -2.35
N HIS A 270 18.28 -7.33 -2.77
CA HIS A 270 18.62 -8.74 -2.74
C HIS A 270 17.87 -9.47 -3.86
N THR A 271 18.28 -10.70 -4.17
CA THR A 271 17.59 -11.55 -5.15
C THR A 271 16.47 -12.38 -4.52
N GLY A 272 16.45 -12.50 -3.19
CA GLY A 272 15.60 -13.44 -2.47
C GLY A 272 16.17 -14.87 -2.49
N GLU A 273 17.33 -15.06 -3.12
CA GLU A 273 17.91 -16.38 -3.30
C GLU A 273 18.76 -16.83 -2.11
N GLN A 274 19.23 -15.88 -1.29
CA GLN A 274 19.98 -16.20 -0.07
C GLN A 274 19.03 -16.34 1.12
N LEU A 275 19.34 -17.28 2.01
CA LEU A 275 18.56 -17.48 3.23
C LEU A 275 18.42 -16.21 4.09
N ILE A 276 19.41 -15.33 4.06
CA ILE A 276 19.44 -14.09 4.82
C ILE A 276 18.61 -12.96 4.21
N ASP A 277 18.16 -13.11 2.97
CA ASP A 277 17.37 -12.11 2.27
C ASP A 277 15.99 -11.95 2.95
N GLU A 278 15.42 -10.75 2.89
CA GLU A 278 14.13 -10.42 3.51
C GLU A 278 13.11 -10.00 2.45
N PRO A 279 12.65 -10.92 1.59
CA PRO A 279 11.77 -10.57 0.48
C PRO A 279 10.31 -10.37 0.89
N TYR A 280 9.92 -10.84 2.08
CA TYR A 280 8.54 -10.80 2.57
C TYR A 280 8.27 -9.58 3.43
N VAL A 281 7.04 -9.08 3.35
CA VAL A 281 6.47 -8.05 4.22
C VAL A 281 5.05 -8.43 4.60
N LEU A 282 4.54 -7.92 5.74
CA LEU A 282 3.14 -8.15 6.10
C LEU A 282 2.23 -7.38 5.15
N SER A 283 1.12 -8.00 4.74
CA SER A 283 0.12 -7.33 3.89
C SER A 283 -0.38 -6.02 4.50
N SER A 284 -0.50 -5.96 5.83
CA SER A 284 -0.98 -4.79 6.58
C SER A 284 0.00 -3.61 6.62
N GLN A 285 1.29 -3.85 6.39
CA GLN A 285 2.34 -2.81 6.39
C GLN A 285 2.47 -2.11 5.03
N VAL A 286 1.92 -2.69 3.98
CA VAL A 286 2.13 -2.25 2.60
C VAL A 286 1.17 -1.12 2.23
N LYS A 287 1.71 -0.09 1.58
CA LYS A 287 0.92 0.94 0.87
C LYS A 287 1.10 0.78 -0.64
N GLN A 288 0.06 1.12 -1.39
CA GLN A 288 0.08 1.05 -2.84
C GLN A 288 0.72 2.29 -3.47
N VAL A 289 1.59 2.07 -4.46
CA VAL A 289 2.18 3.11 -5.31
C VAL A 289 2.11 2.70 -6.78
N PHE A 290 2.18 3.67 -7.68
CA PHE A 290 2.37 3.44 -9.11
C PHE A 290 3.76 3.91 -9.54
N TYR A 291 4.27 3.28 -10.59
CA TYR A 291 5.56 3.60 -11.17
C TYR A 291 5.35 4.12 -12.59
N SER A 292 5.66 5.39 -12.81
CA SER A 292 5.64 6.00 -14.14
C SER A 292 7.05 6.02 -14.71
N LYS A 293 7.26 5.41 -15.88
CA LYS A 293 8.59 5.41 -16.54
C LYS A 293 9.00 6.86 -16.84
N ASP A 294 10.23 7.20 -16.50
CA ASP A 294 10.80 8.49 -16.90
C ASP A 294 11.16 8.46 -18.40
N PRO A 295 10.74 9.46 -19.19
CA PRO A 295 11.04 9.51 -20.62
C PRO A 295 12.49 9.89 -20.92
N THR A 296 13.18 10.52 -19.97
CA THR A 296 14.53 11.09 -20.11
C THR A 296 15.60 10.16 -19.56
N ASP A 297 15.34 9.52 -18.42
CA ASP A 297 16.27 8.63 -17.73
C ASP A 297 15.80 7.18 -17.78
N GLU A 298 16.32 6.43 -18.74
CA GLU A 298 15.89 5.06 -18.97
C GLU A 298 16.17 4.14 -17.77
N GLY A 299 15.14 3.38 -17.37
CA GLY A 299 15.20 2.47 -16.23
C GLY A 299 14.82 3.11 -14.89
N TRP A 300 14.56 4.42 -14.87
CA TRP A 300 14.01 5.11 -13.71
C TRP A 300 12.50 5.27 -13.80
N TYR A 301 11.88 5.21 -12.62
CA TYR A 301 10.44 5.34 -12.46
C TYR A 301 10.11 6.37 -11.39
N VAL A 302 9.25 7.32 -11.74
CA VAL A 302 8.66 8.27 -10.78
C VAL A 302 7.64 7.53 -9.94
N VAL A 303 7.73 7.68 -8.63
CA VAL A 303 6.78 7.09 -7.68
C VAL A 303 5.57 8.00 -7.52
N LEU A 304 4.39 7.45 -7.79
CA LEU A 304 3.12 8.12 -7.58
C LEU A 304 2.37 7.42 -6.45
N ARG A 305 2.14 8.13 -5.34
CA ARG A 305 1.38 7.59 -4.21
C ARG A 305 -0.11 7.55 -4.54
N ASN A 306 -0.76 6.47 -4.14
CA ASN A 306 -2.20 6.31 -4.33
C ASN A 306 -2.95 6.54 -3.02
N SER A 307 -4.09 7.21 -3.08
CA SER A 307 -5.08 7.22 -2.00
C SER A 307 -6.17 6.19 -2.30
N PRO A 308 -6.76 5.54 -1.29
CA PRO A 308 -7.87 4.63 -1.52
C PRO A 308 -8.99 5.36 -2.27
N ARG A 309 -9.55 4.72 -3.29
CA ARG A 309 -10.45 5.37 -4.27
C ARG A 309 -11.70 6.00 -3.66
N ASP A 310 -12.10 5.50 -2.49
CA ASP A 310 -13.36 5.80 -1.83
C ASP A 310 -13.17 6.53 -0.48
N LEU A 311 -11.93 6.93 -0.12
CA LEU A 311 -11.61 7.78 1.04
C LEU A 311 -11.37 9.23 0.56
N PHE A 312 -12.34 10.10 0.87
CA PHE A 312 -12.20 11.54 0.69
C PHE A 312 -11.82 12.15 2.04
N ASP A 313 -10.61 12.70 2.16
CA ASP A 313 -10.22 13.48 3.33
C ASP A 313 -10.92 14.85 3.25
N MET A 314 -12.04 14.93 3.97
CA MET A 314 -12.90 16.10 4.08
C MET A 314 -12.39 17.13 5.10
N GLY A 315 -11.11 17.07 5.50
CA GLY A 315 -10.46 18.08 6.34
C GLY A 315 -11.17 18.30 7.68
N ASN A 316 -10.80 17.55 8.72
CA ASN A 316 -11.28 17.86 10.06
C ASN A 316 -10.79 19.26 10.46
N GLY A 317 -11.73 20.14 10.80
CA GLY A 317 -11.50 21.54 11.17
C GLY A 317 -10.82 21.74 12.53
N SER A 318 -9.61 21.20 12.71
CA SER A 318 -8.70 21.61 13.77
C SER A 318 -7.63 22.53 13.16
N ARG A 319 -7.69 23.81 13.55
CA ARG A 319 -6.95 24.92 12.94
C ARG A 319 -5.42 24.94 13.16
N ASP A 320 -4.82 23.90 13.74
CA ASP A 320 -3.40 23.96 14.15
C ASP A 320 -2.45 22.94 13.50
N ASP A 321 -2.91 22.13 12.54
CA ASP A 321 -2.02 21.26 11.74
C ASP A 321 -2.02 21.69 10.27
N ILE A 322 -1.43 22.85 9.97
CA ILE A 322 -1.02 23.18 8.59
C ILE A 322 0.24 22.37 8.28
N VAL A 323 0.08 21.08 8.04
CA VAL A 323 0.99 20.34 7.18
C VAL A 323 0.56 20.68 5.76
N GLU A 324 1.41 21.43 5.08
CA GLU A 324 1.27 21.88 3.70
C GLU A 324 0.79 20.72 2.81
N ARG A 325 -0.53 20.72 2.57
CA ARG A 325 -1.18 19.78 1.68
C ARG A 325 -0.74 20.20 0.28
N SER A 326 0.21 19.46 -0.30
CA SER A 326 0.48 19.54 -1.74
C SER A 326 -0.73 18.98 -2.47
N GLU A 327 -1.77 19.81 -2.53
CA GLU A 327 -2.70 19.77 -3.64
C GLU A 327 -1.84 20.00 -4.88
N THR A 328 -1.92 19.09 -5.84
CA THR A 328 -1.43 19.34 -7.19
C THR A 328 -2.22 20.52 -7.78
N LEU A 329 -1.79 21.73 -7.43
CA LEU A 329 -2.08 22.99 -8.08
C LEU A 329 -0.88 23.25 -9.01
N PRO A 330 -1.03 23.22 -10.34
CA PRO A 330 -0.04 23.83 -11.18
C PRO A 330 -0.23 25.35 -11.06
N PHE A 331 0.86 26.03 -10.76
CA PHE A 331 1.09 27.48 -10.64
C PHE A 331 1.02 28.06 -9.21
N PRO A 332 2.12 28.68 -8.72
CA PRO A 332 2.13 29.42 -7.47
C PRO A 332 1.28 30.69 -7.64
N GLY A 333 0.32 30.89 -6.75
CA GLY A 333 -0.40 32.15 -6.63
C GLY A 333 0.58 33.27 -6.27
N LYS A 334 1.03 34.02 -7.28
CA LYS A 334 1.52 35.37 -7.02
C LYS A 334 0.32 36.18 -6.55
N ASN A 335 0.45 36.76 -5.36
CA ASN A 335 -0.43 37.79 -4.84
C ASN A 335 -0.80 38.79 -5.93
N LEU A 336 -2.03 38.74 -6.42
CA LEU A 336 -2.67 39.82 -7.16
C LEU A 336 -3.69 40.46 -6.22
N ASN A 337 -3.18 41.10 -5.17
CA ASN A 337 -3.98 41.92 -4.26
C ASN A 337 -3.58 43.39 -4.28
N GLU A 338 -2.86 43.83 -5.31
CA GLU A 338 -2.57 45.25 -5.49
C GLU A 338 -2.96 45.68 -6.91
N ASN A 339 -3.90 46.62 -6.96
CA ASN A 339 -4.38 47.40 -8.11
C ASN A 339 -5.60 46.86 -8.89
N ILE A 340 -6.78 46.95 -8.26
CA ILE A 340 -8.05 47.11 -8.98
C ILE A 340 -8.36 48.62 -9.01
N PRO A 341 -8.43 49.28 -10.18
CA PRO A 341 -9.20 50.51 -10.31
C PRO A 341 -10.68 50.15 -10.47
N SER A 342 -11.51 50.74 -9.61
CA SER A 342 -12.97 50.55 -9.59
C SER A 342 -13.63 50.99 -10.89
N THR A 343 -14.21 50.05 -11.64
CA THR A 343 -15.27 50.35 -12.60
C THR A 343 -16.37 49.30 -12.49
N ASN A 344 -17.57 49.76 -12.12
CA ASN A 344 -18.81 49.00 -12.12
C ASN A 344 -19.14 48.60 -13.56
N THR A 345 -19.17 47.29 -13.85
CA THR A 345 -19.87 46.80 -15.04
C THR A 345 -20.45 45.42 -14.73
N GLN A 346 -21.79 45.34 -14.74
CA GLN A 346 -22.55 44.09 -14.65
C GLN A 346 -22.24 43.23 -15.87
N PHE A 347 -21.66 42.04 -15.68
CA PHE A 347 -21.55 41.05 -16.75
C PHE A 347 -22.83 40.22 -16.82
N GLN A 348 -23.55 40.35 -17.93
CA GLN A 348 -24.76 39.59 -18.26
C GLN A 348 -24.36 38.27 -18.95
N TRP A 349 -24.76 37.13 -18.39
CA TRP A 349 -24.36 35.78 -18.83
C TRP A 349 -25.40 35.12 -19.76
N VAL A 350 -25.96 35.87 -20.71
CA VAL A 350 -26.95 35.35 -21.67
C VAL A 350 -26.46 35.63 -23.09
N ARG A 351 -26.48 34.61 -23.96
CA ARG A 351 -26.22 34.76 -25.40
C ARG A 351 -27.44 35.41 -26.07
N GLN A 352 -27.24 36.41 -26.92
CA GLN A 352 -28.32 37.19 -27.56
C GLN A 352 -28.62 36.74 -29.01
N ASP A 353 -28.14 35.58 -29.42
CA ASP A 353 -28.16 35.19 -30.83
C ASP A 353 -29.13 34.02 -31.03
N VAL A 354 -30.43 34.29 -30.88
CA VAL A 354 -31.52 33.48 -31.43
C VAL A 354 -32.61 34.44 -31.88
N ASP A 355 -32.77 34.62 -33.18
CA ASP A 355 -33.92 35.30 -33.76
C ASP A 355 -35.17 34.44 -33.52
N GLU A 356 -36.14 34.97 -32.77
CA GLU A 356 -37.47 34.39 -32.58
C GLU A 356 -38.32 34.66 -33.82
N ASP A 357 -38.27 33.76 -34.82
CA ASP A 357 -39.38 33.60 -35.75
C ASP A 357 -40.34 32.56 -35.17
N MET A 358 -41.28 33.08 -34.35
CA MET A 358 -42.45 32.36 -33.86
C MET A 358 -43.54 32.41 -34.95
N ASP A 359 -43.58 31.38 -35.81
CA ASP A 359 -44.80 31.06 -36.55
C ASP A 359 -45.70 30.16 -35.67
N GLU A 360 -46.93 30.62 -35.45
CA GLU A 360 -48.02 29.94 -34.75
C GLU A 360 -48.27 28.53 -35.33
N PHE A 361 -48.42 27.52 -34.46
CA PHE A 361 -49.59 26.63 -34.36
C PHE A 361 -49.53 25.75 -33.10
#